data_AF-A0A7V6GAD7-F1
#
_entry.id   AF-A0A7V6GAD7-F1
#
_cell.length_a   1.000
_cell.length_b   1.000
_cell.length_c   1.000
_cell.angle_alpha   90.00
_cell.angle_beta   90.00
_cell.angle_gamma   90.00
#
_symmetry.space_group_name_H-M   'P 1'
#
loop_
_entity.id
_entity.type
_entity.pdbx_description
1 polymer ?
#
loop_
_entity_poly.entity_id
_entity_poly.type
_entity_poly.pdbx_seq_one_letter_code
_entity_poly.pdbx_strand_id
1 'polypeptide(L)'
;MDWGSLHEVLLVEAPVRLAEHLTLSIISICTTIILAVPTGIILTRPKFERFAYIVLNLLNLLMTVPPLAFIAIAIPLIGIGNVPAIIALIALSLLPVARNTISGIQAVDP
;
A
#
# COMPACT_ATOMS: atom_id res chain seq x y z
N MET A 1 19.04 21.46 -19.61
CA MET A 1 17.59 21.25 -19.71
C MET A 1 17.06 22.39 -20.55
N ASP A 2 16.86 22.10 -21.83
CA ASP A 2 16.32 23.02 -22.83
C ASP A 2 14.78 22.99 -22.77
N TRP A 3 14.13 24.10 -23.12
CA TRP A 3 12.68 24.23 -23.04
C TRP A 3 11.92 23.23 -23.92
N GLY A 4 12.54 22.73 -24.99
CA GLY A 4 11.99 21.69 -25.88
C GLY A 4 11.83 20.34 -25.18
N SER A 5 12.87 19.87 -24.47
CA SER A 5 12.79 18.59 -23.73
C SER A 5 11.80 18.63 -22.57
N LEU A 6 11.58 19.78 -21.93
CA LEU A 6 10.58 19.92 -20.87
C LEU A 6 9.15 19.71 -21.38
N HIS A 7 8.82 20.28 -22.54
CA HIS A 7 7.50 20.12 -23.14
C HIS A 7 7.23 18.65 -23.50
N GLU A 8 8.24 17.96 -24.03
CA GLU A 8 8.15 16.54 -24.37
C GLU A 8 7.98 15.65 -23.13
N VAL A 9 8.80 15.86 -22.10
CA VAL A 9 8.69 15.11 -20.84
C VAL A 9 7.34 15.36 -20.17
N LEU A 10 6.85 16.61 -20.13
CA LEU A 10 5.60 16.93 -19.45
C LEU A 10 4.35 16.48 -20.20
N LEU A 11 4.34 16.59 -21.53
CA LEU A 11 3.12 16.33 -22.32
C LEU A 11 3.06 14.93 -22.90
N VAL A 12 4.19 14.26 -23.06
CA VAL A 12 4.24 12.92 -23.66
C VAL A 12 4.61 11.88 -22.62
N GLU A 13 5.68 12.09 -21.86
CA GLU A 13 6.18 11.05 -20.95
C GLU A 13 5.40 10.99 -19.63
N ALA A 14 5.23 12.14 -18.96
CA ALA A 14 4.57 12.24 -17.66
C ALA A 14 3.16 11.60 -17.63
N PRO A 15 2.24 11.88 -18.58
CA PRO A 15 0.91 11.28 -18.53
C PRO A 15 0.94 9.75 -18.66
N VAL A 16 1.85 9.21 -19.47
CA VAL A 16 2.01 7.76 -19.64
C VAL A 16 2.53 7.12 -18.34
N ARG A 17 3.57 7.70 -17.73
CA ARG A 17 4.12 7.21 -16.45
C ARG A 17 3.11 7.31 -15.30
N LEU A 18 2.32 8.39 -15.27
CA LEU A 18 1.26 8.55 -14.29
C LEU A 18 0.17 7.49 -14.49
N ALA A 19 -0.23 7.21 -15.72
CA ALA A 19 -1.20 6.15 -16.01
C ALA A 19 -0.70 4.77 -15.59
N GLU A 20 0.58 4.45 -15.83
CA GLU A 20 1.23 3.23 -15.35
C GLU A 20 1.16 3.16 -13.81
N HIS A 21 1.59 4.22 -13.13
CA HIS A 21 1.60 4.27 -11.67
C HIS A 21 0.19 4.18 -11.06
N LEU A 22 -0.80 4.86 -11.66
CA LEU A 22 -2.20 4.78 -11.25
C LEU A 22 -2.74 3.36 -11.38
N THR A 23 -2.42 2.67 -12.47
CA THR A 23 -2.85 1.29 -12.69
C THR A 23 -2.31 0.38 -11.58
N LEU A 24 -1.01 0.48 -11.28
CA LEU A 24 -0.39 -0.28 -10.19
C LEU A 24 -0.98 0.07 -8.82
N SER A 25 -1.22 1.36 -8.58
CA SER A 25 -1.78 1.86 -7.32
C SER A 25 -3.21 1.37 -7.10
N ILE A 26 -4.07 1.44 -8.12
CA ILE A 26 -5.46 0.98 -8.04
C ILE A 26 -5.50 -0.51 -7.74
N ILE A 27 -4.73 -1.33 -8.47
CA ILE A 27 -4.66 -2.78 -8.23
C ILE A 27 -4.22 -3.04 -6.78
N SER A 28 -3.15 -2.39 -6.34
CA SER A 28 -2.60 -2.57 -4.99
C SER A 28 -3.58 -2.14 -3.90
N ILE A 29 -4.25 -1.00 -4.05
CA ILE A 29 -5.23 -0.48 -3.09
C ILE A 29 -6.45 -1.41 -3.03
N CYS A 30 -6.99 -1.83 -4.17
CA CYS A 30 -8.12 -2.78 -4.19
C CYS A 30 -7.78 -4.07 -3.45
N THR A 31 -6.61 -4.67 -3.73
CA THR A 31 -6.16 -5.87 -3.01
C THR A 31 -5.95 -5.59 -1.52
N THR A 32 -5.36 -4.44 -1.18
CA THR A 32 -5.14 -4.04 0.21
C THR A 32 -6.46 -3.88 0.95
N ILE A 33 -7.48 -3.26 0.36
CA ILE A 33 -8.81 -3.08 0.95
C ILE A 33 -9.44 -4.44 1.25
N ILE A 34 -9.37 -5.37 0.30
CA ILE A 34 -9.92 -6.73 0.45
C ILE A 34 -9.28 -7.47 1.64
N LEU A 35 -8.01 -7.20 1.95
CA LEU A 35 -7.31 -7.83 3.07
C LEU A 35 -7.47 -7.04 4.38
N ALA A 36 -7.15 -5.76 4.36
CA ALA A 36 -7.04 -4.90 5.55
C ALA A 36 -8.40 -4.53 6.14
N VAL A 37 -9.44 -4.30 5.33
CA VAL A 37 -10.76 -3.90 5.85
C VAL A 37 -11.41 -5.03 6.65
N PRO A 38 -11.52 -6.27 6.14
CA PRO A 38 -12.05 -7.37 6.93
C PRO A 38 -11.23 -7.64 8.19
N THR A 39 -9.90 -7.60 8.10
CA THR A 39 -9.04 -7.75 9.28
C THR A 39 -9.28 -6.64 10.30
N GLY A 40 -9.36 -5.38 9.88
CA GLY A 40 -9.66 -4.24 10.76
C GLY A 40 -11.03 -4.35 11.45
N ILE A 41 -12.06 -4.77 10.71
CA ILE A 41 -13.39 -5.03 11.26
C ILE A 41 -13.35 -6.13 12.32
N ILE A 42 -12.67 -7.26 12.05
CA ILE A 42 -12.55 -8.37 13.00
C ILE A 42 -11.83 -7.93 14.27
N LEU A 43 -10.74 -7.17 14.15
CA LEU A 43 -9.94 -6.68 15.26
C LEU A 43 -10.67 -5.67 16.16
N THR A 44 -11.71 -5.02 15.64
CA THR A 44 -12.55 -4.10 16.42
C THR A 44 -13.59 -4.84 17.28
N ARG A 45 -13.74 -6.16 17.13
CA ARG A 45 -14.65 -6.95 17.98
C ARG A 45 -14.05 -7.17 19.38
N PRO A 46 -14.85 -7.16 20.46
CA PRO A 46 -14.35 -7.30 21.84
C PRO A 46 -13.50 -8.56 22.08
N LYS A 47 -13.77 -9.65 21.34
CA LYS A 47 -13.03 -10.91 21.43
C LYS A 47 -11.59 -10.80 20.88
N PHE A 48 -11.36 -9.92 19.91
CA PHE A 48 -10.10 -9.79 19.17
C PHE A 48 -9.36 -8.47 19.42
N GLU A 49 -9.93 -7.58 20.22
CA GLU A 49 -9.37 -6.26 20.54
C GLU A 49 -7.93 -6.35 21.07
N ARG A 50 -7.62 -7.36 21.90
CA ARG A 50 -6.25 -7.60 22.40
C ARG A 50 -5.25 -7.91 21.28
N PHE A 51 -5.70 -8.54 20.20
CA PHE A 51 -4.85 -8.81 19.04
C PHE A 51 -4.65 -7.58 18.15
N ALA A 52 -5.52 -6.57 18.24
CA ALA A 52 -5.40 -5.35 17.44
C ALA A 52 -4.05 -4.67 17.67
N TYR A 53 -3.60 -4.57 18.92
CA TYR A 53 -2.30 -4.01 19.26
C TYR A 53 -1.13 -4.78 18.62
N ILE A 54 -1.19 -6.11 18.66
CA ILE A 54 -0.14 -6.97 18.09
C ILE A 54 -0.11 -6.82 16.57
N VAL A 55 -1.27 -6.91 15.91
CA VAL A 55 -1.36 -6.82 14.44
C VAL A 55 -0.89 -5.44 13.96
N LEU A 56 -1.35 -4.36 14.59
CA LEU A 56 -0.94 -3.00 14.22
C LEU A 56 0.56 -2.77 14.46
N ASN A 57 1.15 -3.36 15.50
CA ASN A 57 2.59 -3.28 15.71
C ASN A 57 3.39 -4.06 14.67
N LEU A 58 2.93 -5.25 14.29
CA LEU A 58 3.56 -6.01 13.19
C LEU A 58 3.49 -5.24 11.86
N LEU A 59 2.33 -4.66 11.57
CA LEU A 59 2.14 -3.83 10.37
C LEU A 59 2.99 -2.54 10.42
N ASN A 60 3.22 -1.96 11.61
CA ASN A 60 4.18 -0.85 11.80
C ASN A 60 5.61 -1.27 11.43
N LEU A 61 6.05 -2.47 11.84
CA LEU A 61 7.38 -2.97 11.49
C LEU A 61 7.53 -3.12 9.97
N LEU A 62 6.50 -3.59 9.27
CA LEU A 62 6.53 -3.67 7.80
C LEU A 62 6.73 -2.32 7.13
N MET A 63 6.13 -1.24 7.66
CA MET A 63 6.31 0.12 7.10
C MET A 63 7.69 0.73 7.36
N THR A 64 8.46 0.20 8.32
CA THR A 64 9.85 0.65 8.51
C THR A 64 10.79 0.19 7.41
N VAL A 65 10.42 -0.89 6.69
CA VAL A 65 11.18 -1.40 5.57
C VAL A 65 10.99 -0.48 4.36
N PRO A 66 12.06 0.08 3.77
CA PRO A 66 11.90 0.98 2.65
C PRO A 66 11.35 0.23 1.41
N PRO A 67 10.59 0.90 0.52
CA PRO A 67 10.04 0.26 -0.68
C PRO A 67 11.10 -0.42 -1.55
N LEU A 68 12.29 0.18 -1.63
CA LEU A 68 13.40 -0.36 -2.41
C LEU A 68 13.90 -1.71 -1.88
N ALA A 69 13.84 -1.95 -0.56
CA ALA A 69 14.23 -3.23 0.03
C ALA A 69 13.23 -4.34 -0.34
N PHE A 70 11.93 -4.06 -0.32
CA PHE A 70 10.92 -5.01 -0.82
C PHE A 70 11.19 -5.40 -2.28
N ILE A 71 11.49 -4.41 -3.13
CA ILE A 71 11.82 -4.66 -4.54
C ILE A 71 13.10 -5.50 -4.66
N ALA A 72 14.17 -5.13 -3.95
CA ALA A 72 15.44 -5.86 -3.99
C ALA A 72 15.30 -7.32 -3.56
N ILE A 73 14.47 -7.61 -2.56
CA ILE A 73 14.19 -8.98 -2.09
C ILE A 73 13.32 -9.75 -3.10
N ALA A 74 12.35 -9.08 -3.75
CA ALA A 74 11.42 -9.72 -4.66
C ALA A 74 12.03 -10.06 -6.03
N ILE A 75 12.98 -9.26 -6.53
CA ILE A 75 13.64 -9.48 -7.84
C ILE A 75 14.22 -10.89 -8.02
N PRO A 76 15.06 -11.44 -7.10
CA PRO A 76 15.61 -12.78 -7.28
C PRO A 76 14.55 -13.90 -7.22
N LEU A 77 13.39 -13.64 -6.61
CA LEU A 77 12.33 -14.63 -6.41
C LEU A 77 11.31 -14.65 -7.57
N ILE A 78 10.94 -13.47 -8.06
CA ILE A 78 9.80 -13.28 -8.97
C ILE A 78 10.20 -12.52 -10.25
N GLY A 79 11.42 -11.98 -10.31
CA GLY A 79 11.94 -11.20 -11.42
C GLY A 79 11.67 -9.70 -11.31
N ILE A 80 12.15 -8.95 -12.32
CA ILE A 80 11.95 -7.49 -12.42
C ILE A 80 10.57 -7.22 -13.04
N GLY A 81 9.85 -6.22 -12.53
CA GLY A 81 8.64 -5.71 -13.17
C GLY A 81 7.61 -5.17 -12.19
N ASN A 82 6.35 -5.20 -12.60
CA ASN A 82 5.22 -4.63 -11.86
C ASN A 82 4.87 -5.42 -10.59
N VAL A 83 5.11 -6.73 -10.58
CA VAL A 83 4.75 -7.61 -9.46
C VAL A 83 5.50 -7.24 -8.16
N PRO A 84 6.84 -7.07 -8.15
CA PRO A 84 7.56 -6.54 -6.99
C PRO A 84 7.01 -5.20 -6.47
N ALA A 85 6.65 -4.29 -7.38
CA ALA A 85 6.10 -2.98 -7.00
C ALA A 85 4.73 -3.12 -6.34
N ILE A 86 3.84 -3.95 -6.89
CA ILE A 86 2.52 -4.23 -6.31
C ILE A 86 2.65 -4.84 -4.91
N ILE A 87 3.57 -5.81 -4.72
CA ILE A 87 3.82 -6.42 -3.41
C ILE A 87 4.25 -5.35 -2.39
N ALA A 88 5.20 -4.49 -2.77
CA ALA A 88 5.66 -3.41 -1.90
C ALA A 88 4.52 -2.43 -1.56
N LEU A 89 3.72 -2.03 -2.56
CA LEU A 89 2.58 -1.14 -2.36
C LEU A 89 1.53 -1.75 -1.44
N ILE A 90 1.20 -3.04 -1.60
CA ILE A 90 0.26 -3.73 -0.71
C ILE A 90 0.82 -3.78 0.72
N ALA A 91 2.05 -4.28 0.89
CA ALA A 91 2.65 -4.46 2.22
C ALA A 91 2.68 -3.15 3.02
N LEU A 92 3.05 -2.06 2.36
CA LEU A 92 3.14 -0.73 2.98
C LEU A 92 1.76 -0.09 3.19
N SER A 93 0.76 -0.41 2.36
CA SER A 93 -0.60 0.14 2.47
C SER A 93 -1.48 -0.61 3.48
N LEU A 94 -1.12 -1.84 3.87
CA LEU A 94 -1.89 -2.62 4.83
C LEU A 94 -2.08 -1.90 6.17
N LEU A 95 -1.01 -1.31 6.73
CA LEU A 95 -1.08 -0.59 8.00
C LEU A 95 -2.05 0.60 7.96
N PRO A 96 -1.89 1.60 7.07
CA PRO A 96 -2.75 2.78 7.09
C PRO A 96 -4.21 2.39 6.82
N VAL A 97 -4.49 1.43 5.93
CA VAL A 97 -5.86 0.99 5.67
C VAL A 97 -6.46 0.27 6.88
N ALA A 98 -5.72 -0.64 7.53
CA ALA A 98 -6.19 -1.32 8.73
C ALA A 98 -6.42 -0.34 9.89
N ARG A 99 -5.50 0.59 10.10
CA ARG A 99 -5.60 1.61 11.14
C ARG A 99 -6.78 2.54 10.91
N ASN A 100 -6.95 3.02 9.68
CA ASN A 100 -8.09 3.87 9.31
C ASN A 100 -9.43 3.11 9.45
N THR A 101 -9.46 1.81 9.15
CA THR A 101 -10.65 0.98 9.34
C THR A 101 -11.04 0.89 10.81
N ILE A 102 -10.08 0.57 11.69
CA ILE A 102 -10.32 0.48 13.14
C ILE A 102 -10.77 1.83 13.69
N SER A 103 -10.03 2.91 13.37
CA SER A 103 -10.36 4.26 13.81
C SER A 103 -11.72 4.72 13.30
N GLY A 104 -12.08 4.39 12.06
CA GLY A 104 -13.38 4.72 11.47
C GLY A 104 -14.54 4.03 12.18
N ILE A 105 -14.38 2.76 12.58
CA ILE A 105 -15.41 2.02 13.33
C ILE A 105 -15.53 2.58 14.76
N GLN A 106 -14.40 2.86 15.41
CA GLN A 106 -14.37 3.38 16.78
C GLN A 106 -14.90 4.82 16.91
N ALA A 107 -14.90 5.59 15.81
CA ALA A 107 -15.40 6.97 15.79
C ALA A 107 -16.94 7.06 15.76
N VAL A 108 -17.65 5.94 15.58
CA VAL A 108 -19.12 5.90 15.59
C VAL A 108 -19.60 5.73 17.04
N ASP A 109 -20.45 6.64 17.50
CA ASP A 109 -21.06 6.57 18.84
C ASP A 109 -21.92 5.29 19.00
N PRO A 110 -21.97 4.69 20.21
CA PRO A 110 -22.68 3.44 20.47
C PRO A 110 -24.18 3.46 20.21
#